data_AF-A0ABD5DU39-F1
#
_entry.id   AF-A0ABD5DU39-F1
#
_cell.length_a   1.000
_cell.length_b   1.000
_cell.length_c   1.000
_cell.angle_alpha   90.00
_cell.angle_beta   90.00
_cell.angle_gamma   90.00
#
_symmetry.space_group_name_H-M   'P 1'
#
loop_
_entity.id
_entity.type
_entity.pdbx_description
1 polymer ?
#
loop_
_entity_poly.entity_id
_entity_poly.type
_entity_poly.pdbx_seq_one_letter_code
_entity_poly.pdbx_strand_id
1 'polypeptide(L)'
;ICDAPEVKDLEVIIPIEIVKSFIKKVGNNPKVKTITLSQIDDEFWLLDYENGMFEFFRPIDGKFPDISRVDIPKPTEPPKEFVQWNLEYVGQFMKCSKILNCRFPLFYPSG
;
A
#
# COMPACT_ATOMS: atom_id res chain seq x y z
N ILE A 1 7.53 -6.78 20.71
CA ILE A 1 6.89 -7.96 20.09
C ILE A 1 5.41 -7.61 20.02
N CYS A 2 4.87 -7.34 18.82
CA CYS A 2 3.46 -7.03 18.67
C CYS A 2 2.72 -8.36 18.57
N ASP A 3 2.18 -8.82 19.69
CA ASP A 3 1.19 -9.89 19.72
C ASP A 3 -0.14 -9.28 19.25
N ALA A 4 -0.37 -9.32 17.93
CA ALA A 4 -1.66 -8.97 17.38
C ALA A 4 -2.67 -10.07 17.76
N PRO A 5 -3.86 -9.72 18.27
CA PRO A 5 -4.87 -10.71 18.64
C PRO A 5 -5.26 -11.55 17.41
N GLU A 6 -5.44 -12.85 17.59
CA GLU A 6 -5.88 -13.80 16.56
C GLU A 6 -7.20 -13.32 15.93
N VAL A 7 -7.10 -12.66 14.78
CA VAL A 7 -8.24 -12.32 13.94
C VAL A 7 -8.66 -13.61 13.26
N LYS A 8 -9.93 -14.03 13.41
CA LYS A 8 -10.53 -15.18 12.72
C LYS A 8 -10.01 -15.24 11.27
N ASP A 9 -9.45 -16.39 10.90
CA ASP A 9 -8.75 -16.69 9.65
C ASP A 9 -9.59 -16.37 8.39
N LEU A 10 -9.68 -15.10 8.02
CA LEU A 10 -10.24 -14.68 6.75
C LEU A 10 -9.09 -14.45 5.76
N GLU A 11 -8.82 -15.46 4.95
CA GLU A 11 -7.89 -15.37 3.83
C GLU A 11 -8.68 -15.19 2.53
N VAL A 12 -8.53 -14.03 1.89
CA VAL A 12 -9.19 -13.69 0.62
C VAL A 12 -8.14 -13.20 -0.36
N ILE A 13 -8.05 -13.84 -1.53
CA ILE A 13 -7.14 -13.44 -2.60
C ILE A 13 -7.90 -12.59 -3.60
N ILE A 14 -7.59 -11.29 -3.64
CA ILE A 14 -8.26 -10.31 -4.51
C ILE A 14 -7.56 -10.26 -5.88
N PRO A 15 -8.28 -10.37 -7.02
CA PRO A 15 -7.68 -10.21 -8.33
C PRO A 15 -7.02 -8.84 -8.52
N ILE A 16 -5.84 -8.82 -9.15
CA ILE A 16 -5.04 -7.60 -9.31
C ILE A 16 -5.76 -6.50 -10.11
N GLU A 17 -6.63 -6.87 -11.05
CA GLU A 17 -7.41 -5.92 -11.85
C GLU A 17 -8.36 -5.10 -10.98
N ILE A 18 -8.95 -5.73 -9.97
CA ILE A 18 -9.84 -5.10 -8.99
C ILE A 18 -9.04 -4.11 -8.14
N VAL A 19 -7.87 -4.52 -7.66
CA VAL A 19 -6.97 -3.65 -6.88
C VAL A 19 -6.53 -2.44 -7.71
N LYS A 20 -6.16 -2.65 -8.98
CA LYS A 20 -5.79 -1.55 -9.90
C LYS A 20 -6.96 -0.61 -10.17
N SER A 21 -8.15 -1.14 -10.40
CA SER A 21 -9.37 -0.35 -10.60
C SER A 21 -9.68 0.49 -9.37
N PHE A 22 -9.63 -0.14 -8.18
CA PHE A 22 -9.80 0.51 -6.90
C PHE A 22 -8.82 1.67 -6.69
N ILE A 23 -7.50 1.44 -6.87
CA ILE A 23 -6.47 2.48 -6.74
C ILE A 23 -6.75 3.65 -7.69
N LYS A 24 -7.16 3.35 -8.93
CA LYS A 24 -7.49 4.38 -9.94
C LYS A 24 -8.71 5.20 -9.55
N LYS A 25 -9.76 4.58 -8.99
CA LYS A 25 -11.02 5.25 -8.63
C LYS A 25 -10.92 6.03 -7.31
N VAL A 26 -10.21 5.51 -6.31
CA VAL A 26 -9.97 6.22 -5.04
C VAL A 26 -8.94 7.34 -5.23
N GLY A 27 -7.92 7.12 -6.06
CA GLY A 27 -6.85 8.08 -6.31
C GLY A 27 -6.14 8.48 -5.00
N ASN A 28 -5.73 9.75 -4.92
CA ASN A 28 -5.10 10.33 -3.72
C ASN A 28 -6.12 11.07 -2.84
N ASN A 29 -7.39 10.66 -2.82
CA ASN A 29 -8.41 11.40 -2.07
C ASN A 29 -8.21 11.22 -0.56
N PRO A 30 -7.76 12.26 0.18
CA PRO A 30 -7.42 12.12 1.60
C PRO A 30 -8.66 11.96 2.50
N LYS A 31 -9.87 12.06 1.93
CA LYS A 31 -11.13 11.92 2.66
C LYS A 31 -11.53 10.47 2.88
N VAL A 32 -11.17 9.56 1.97
CA VAL A 32 -11.48 8.13 2.10
C VAL A 32 -10.53 7.52 3.12
N LYS A 33 -10.96 7.47 4.38
CA LYS A 33 -10.15 6.95 5.50
C LYS A 33 -10.42 5.48 5.78
N THR A 34 -11.53 4.95 5.31
CA THR A 34 -11.99 3.58 5.58
C THR A 34 -12.58 2.97 4.33
N ILE A 35 -12.32 1.68 4.14
CA ILE A 35 -12.85 0.85 3.05
C ILE A 35 -13.47 -0.36 3.71
N THR A 36 -14.62 -0.81 3.20
CA THR A 36 -15.33 -1.98 3.74
C THR A 36 -15.21 -3.12 2.73
N LEU A 37 -14.77 -4.28 3.19
CA LEU A 37 -14.76 -5.51 2.41
C LEU A 37 -15.85 -6.43 2.97
N SER A 38 -16.82 -6.79 2.13
CA SER A 38 -17.98 -7.60 2.50
C SER A 38 -18.16 -8.76 1.55
N GLN A 39 -18.45 -9.94 2.08
CA GLN A 39 -18.94 -11.06 1.29
C GLN A 39 -20.44 -10.87 1.04
N ILE A 40 -20.87 -10.80 -0.22
CA ILE A 40 -22.28 -10.64 -0.57
C ILE A 40 -22.96 -12.00 -0.69
N ASP A 41 -22.26 -12.98 -1.26
CA ASP A 41 -22.74 -14.34 -1.43
C ASP A 41 -21.55 -15.33 -1.39
N ASP A 42 -21.81 -16.61 -1.69
CA ASP A 42 -20.80 -17.66 -1.61
C ASP A 42 -19.65 -17.49 -2.63
N GLU A 43 -19.86 -16.70 -3.70
CA GLU A 43 -18.93 -16.58 -4.81
C GLU A 43 -18.34 -15.17 -4.97
N PHE A 44 -19.00 -14.16 -4.42
CA PHE A 44 -18.74 -12.76 -4.73
C PHE A 44 -18.55 -11.89 -3.50
N TRP A 45 -17.62 -10.97 -3.67
CA TRP A 45 -17.17 -10.03 -2.68
C TRP A 45 -17.33 -8.60 -3.20
N LEU A 46 -17.57 -7.70 -2.27
CA LEU A 46 -17.73 -6.28 -2.49
C LEU A 46 -16.67 -5.51 -1.74
N LEU A 47 -15.92 -4.71 -2.48
CA LEU A 47 -15.05 -3.68 -1.94
C LEU A 47 -15.78 -2.34 -2.04
N ASP A 48 -16.35 -1.88 -0.94
CA ASP A 48 -17.10 -0.62 -0.87
C ASP A 48 -16.20 0.51 -0.32
N TYR A 49 -16.22 1.64 -1.01
CA TYR A 49 -15.54 2.86 -0.59
C TYR A 49 -16.49 4.06 -0.74
N GLU A 50 -16.30 5.08 0.12
CA GLU A 50 -17.25 6.19 0.27
C GLU A 50 -17.76 6.78 -1.05
N ASN A 51 -19.05 7.18 -1.05
CA ASN A 51 -19.81 7.79 -2.15
C ASN A 51 -20.42 6.81 -3.17
N GLY A 52 -20.84 5.63 -2.73
CA GLY A 52 -21.62 4.69 -3.55
C GLY A 52 -20.81 4.07 -4.69
N MET A 53 -19.49 4.08 -4.57
CA MET A 53 -18.58 3.45 -5.51
C MET A 53 -18.07 2.15 -4.92
N PHE A 54 -18.14 1.09 -5.70
CA PHE A 54 -17.72 -0.23 -5.25
C PHE A 54 -17.03 -1.00 -6.37
N GLU A 55 -16.23 -1.99 -5.97
CA GLU A 55 -15.79 -3.06 -6.85
C GLU A 55 -16.46 -4.36 -6.45
N PHE A 56 -16.99 -5.07 -7.43
CA PHE A 56 -17.55 -6.40 -7.26
C PHE A 56 -16.62 -7.41 -7.90
N PHE A 57 -16.27 -8.48 -7.19
CA PHE A 57 -15.30 -9.45 -7.69
C PHE A 57 -15.51 -10.84 -7.11
N ARG A 58 -15.07 -11.85 -7.86
CA ARG A 58 -14.90 -13.21 -7.36
C ARG A 58 -13.46 -13.36 -6.84
N PRO A 59 -13.24 -13.84 -5.60
CA PRO A 59 -11.91 -14.15 -5.10
C PRO A 59 -11.21 -15.20 -5.96
N ILE A 60 -9.88 -15.21 -5.91
CA ILE A 60 -9.10 -16.28 -6.53
C ILE A 60 -9.09 -17.48 -5.58
N ASP A 61 -9.56 -18.63 -6.07
CA ASP A 61 -9.47 -19.88 -5.33
C ASP A 61 -8.00 -20.28 -5.13
N GLY A 62 -7.65 -20.57 -3.89
CA GLY A 62 -6.31 -21.03 -3.52
C GLY A 62 -5.88 -20.55 -2.16
N LYS A 63 -4.65 -20.92 -1.81
CA LYS A 63 -3.98 -20.46 -0.60
C LYS A 63 -2.85 -19.53 -0.98
N PHE A 64 -2.78 -18.36 -0.37
CA PHE A 64 -1.68 -17.44 -0.59
C PHE A 64 -0.41 -18.04 0.00
N PRO A 65 0.76 -17.84 -0.64
CA PRO A 65 2.03 -18.32 -0.10
C PRO A 65 2.26 -17.80 1.31
N ASP A 66 2.66 -18.68 2.21
CA ASP A 66 2.94 -18.35 3.60
C ASP A 66 4.17 -17.42 3.68
N ILE A 67 3.92 -16.12 3.83
CA ILE A 67 4.96 -15.09 3.89
C ILE A 67 5.90 -15.29 5.09
N SER A 68 5.49 -16.05 6.12
CA SER A 68 6.33 -16.34 7.27
C SER A 68 7.48 -17.30 6.94
N ARG A 69 7.33 -18.07 5.85
CA ARG A 69 8.36 -18.99 5.32
C ARG A 69 9.29 -18.34 4.31
N VAL A 70 8.92 -17.16 3.81
CA VAL A 70 9.79 -16.37 2.96
C VAL A 70 10.80 -15.70 3.89
N ASP A 71 12.08 -16.02 3.69
CA ASP A 71 13.19 -15.53 4.50
C ASP A 71 13.45 -14.04 4.19
N ILE A 72 12.49 -13.19 4.58
CA ILE A 72 12.62 -11.74 4.54
C ILE A 72 13.34 -11.38 5.84
N PRO A 73 14.58 -10.86 5.79
CA PRO A 73 15.28 -10.46 7.00
C PRO A 73 14.46 -9.39 7.72
N LYS A 74 13.79 -9.79 8.80
CA LYS A 74 13.05 -8.87 9.65
C LYS A 74 14.08 -7.96 10.33
N PRO A 75 13.94 -6.63 10.28
CA PRO A 75 14.85 -5.74 10.99
C PRO A 75 14.80 -6.07 12.48
N THR A 76 15.90 -6.61 13.01
CA THR A 76 16.06 -7.05 14.39
C THR A 76 16.36 -5.91 15.35
N GLU A 77 16.82 -4.78 14.82
CA GLU A 77 17.07 -3.56 15.57
C GLU A 77 16.22 -2.42 14.99
N PRO A 78 15.58 -1.57 15.81
CA PRO A 78 15.12 -0.28 15.32
C PRO A 78 16.32 0.45 14.69
N PRO A 79 16.14 1.21 13.60
CA PRO A 79 17.25 1.95 12.99
C PRO A 79 17.94 2.79 14.07
N LYS A 80 19.20 2.44 14.40
CA LYS A 80 20.00 3.16 15.41
C LYS A 80 20.27 4.60 15.02
N GLU A 81 20.13 4.90 13.74
CA GLU A 81 20.28 6.23 13.18
C GLU A 81 18.96 6.63 12.53
N PHE A 82 18.51 7.86 12.80
CA PHE A 82 17.50 8.52 11.97
C PHE A 82 17.95 8.37 10.51
N VAL A 83 17.03 8.02 9.60
CA VAL A 83 17.32 7.94 8.16
C VAL A 83 17.91 9.28 7.73
N GLN A 84 19.23 9.33 7.61
CA GLN A 84 19.90 10.53 7.16
C GLN A 84 19.67 10.60 5.67
N TRP A 85 19.01 11.67 5.23
CA TRP A 85 18.88 11.95 3.81
C TRP A 85 20.29 12.05 3.22
N ASN A 86 20.62 11.13 2.31
CA ASN A 86 21.84 11.26 1.55
C ASN A 86 21.69 12.47 0.60
N LEU A 87 22.29 13.59 0.99
CA LEU A 87 22.21 14.86 0.29
C LEU A 87 22.79 14.79 -1.14
N GLU A 88 23.68 13.83 -1.40
CA GLU A 88 24.23 13.59 -2.72
C GLU A 88 23.16 13.02 -3.67
N TYR A 89 22.35 12.08 -3.20
CA TYR A 89 21.20 11.57 -3.96
C TYR A 89 20.13 12.64 -4.19
N VAL A 90 19.91 13.54 -3.23
CA VAL A 90 19.02 14.70 -3.42
C VAL A 90 19.54 15.59 -4.56
N GLY A 91 20.86 15.85 -4.59
CA GLY A 91 21.51 16.59 -5.66
C GLY A 91 21.36 15.92 -7.04
N GLN A 92 21.53 14.60 -7.12
CA GLN A 92 21.32 13.84 -8.35
C GLN A 92 19.85 13.87 -8.80
N PHE A 93 18.91 13.71 -7.87
CA PHE A 93 17.48 13.79 -8.15
C PHE A 93 17.08 15.15 -8.72
N MET A 94 17.60 16.25 -8.16
CA MET A 94 17.37 17.62 -8.69
C MET A 94 17.94 17.82 -10.11
N LYS A 95 19.06 17.16 -10.45
CA LYS A 95 19.60 17.21 -11.81
C LYS A 95 18.72 16.43 -12.78
N CYS A 96 18.34 15.21 -12.40
CA CYS A 96 17.46 14.36 -13.21
C CYS A 96 16.08 15.00 -13.42
N SER A 97 15.52 15.64 -12.39
CA SER A 97 14.18 16.26 -12.49
C SER A 97 14.14 17.44 -13.46
N LYS A 98 15.22 18.23 -13.54
CA LYS A 98 15.35 19.29 -14.55
C LYS A 98 15.41 18.74 -15.97
N ILE A 99 16.15 17.64 -16.17
CA ILE A 99 16.26 16.98 -17.48
C ILE A 99 14.91 16.37 -17.89
N LEU A 100 14.23 15.72 -16.95
CA LEU A 100 12.97 15.00 -17.17
C LEU A 100 11.73 15.89 -17.05
N ASN A 101 11.91 17.20 -16.83
CA ASN A 101 10.85 18.19 -16.63
C ASN A 101 9.77 17.75 -15.62
N CYS A 102 10.19 17.11 -14.53
CA CYS A 102 9.29 16.64 -13.47
C CYS A 102 9.40 17.51 -12.21
N ARG A 103 8.29 17.65 -11.48
CA ARG A 103 8.25 18.43 -10.24
C ARG A 103 9.05 17.70 -9.16
N PHE A 104 9.92 18.43 -8.47
CA PHE A 104 10.67 17.93 -7.32
C PHE A 104 10.42 18.84 -6.10
N PRO A 105 10.48 18.31 -4.87
CA PRO A 105 10.31 19.10 -3.67
C PRO A 105 11.46 20.11 -3.51
N LEU A 106 11.12 21.37 -3.23
CA LEU A 106 12.10 22.41 -2.89
C LEU A 106 12.55 22.19 -1.44
N PHE A 107 13.80 21.81 -1.25
CA PHE A 107 14.41 21.72 0.08
C PHE A 107 14.84 23.14 0.50
N TYR A 108 14.17 23.70 1.49
CA TYR A 108 14.61 24.91 2.18
C TYR A 108 15.36 24.47 3.43
N PRO A 109 16.69 24.65 3.51
CA PRO A 109 17.38 24.43 4.77
C PRO A 109 16.88 25.49 5.75
N SER A 110 16.09 25.08 6.74
CA SER A 110 15.84 25.90 7.92
C SER A 110 17.13 25.93 8.73
N GLY A 111 17.85 27.05 8.65
CA GLY A 111 18.92 27.38 9.59
C GLY A 111 18.39 27.70 10.98
#